data_AF-A0A9P3EPB5-F1
#
_entry.id   AF-A0A9P3EPB5-F1
#
_cell.length_a   1.000
_cell.length_b   1.000
_cell.length_c   1.000
_cell.angle_alpha   90.00
_cell.angle_beta   90.00
_cell.angle_gamma   90.00
#
_symmetry.space_group_name_H-M   'P 1'
#
loop_
_entity.id
_entity.type
_entity.pdbx_description
1 polymer ?
#
loop_
_entity_poly.entity_id
_entity_poly.type
_entity_poly.pdbx_seq_one_letter_code
_entity_poly.pdbx_strand_id
1 'polypeptide(L)'
;MDKTLEAHDKLIREIFEGSYQFEIPDYQRPYAWTTEQATELFDDLYSAMQDARVSGASSQYFLGSIVLIKNDRDPKSSVVDGQQRLSTLTMLFAVLRTVMPDAADDITDFLYKKGKVSLAVAQSVDRRDCRPPPRTLAHHGIRPDSKGRAGR
;
A
#
# COMPACT_ATOMS: atom_id res chain seq x y z
N MET A 1 -19.06 3.35 27.63
CA MET A 1 -19.09 4.31 26.51
C MET A 1 -19.36 3.48 25.28
N ASP A 2 -20.60 3.51 24.79
CA ASP A 2 -20.97 2.81 23.56
C ASP A 2 -20.13 3.37 22.42
N LYS A 3 -19.36 2.49 21.77
CA LYS A 3 -18.69 2.83 20.52
C LYS A 3 -19.76 2.76 19.44
N THR A 4 -20.31 3.91 19.08
CA THR A 4 -21.22 4.03 17.93
C THR A 4 -20.47 3.67 16.66
N LEU A 5 -21.05 2.80 15.84
CA LEU A 5 -20.56 2.53 14.49
C LEU A 5 -21.16 3.58 13.55
N GLU A 6 -20.31 4.35 12.90
CA GLU A 6 -20.72 5.35 11.92
C GLU A 6 -20.30 4.91 10.51
N ALA A 7 -21.24 4.98 9.56
CA ALA A 7 -21.01 4.67 8.16
C ALA A 7 -21.19 5.94 7.32
N HIS A 8 -20.25 6.18 6.41
CA HIS A 8 -20.25 7.35 5.55
C HIS A 8 -19.88 6.93 4.13
N ASP A 9 -20.67 7.37 3.15
CA ASP A 9 -20.32 7.23 1.75
C ASP A 9 -19.33 8.34 1.39
N LYS A 10 -18.15 7.95 0.91
CA LYS A 10 -17.07 8.89 0.55
C LYS A 10 -16.47 8.51 -0.78
N LEU A 11 -16.12 9.53 -1.56
CA LEU A 11 -15.37 9.32 -2.79
C LEU A 11 -13.93 8.92 -2.46
N ILE A 12 -13.32 8.10 -3.32
CA ILE A 12 -11.91 7.71 -3.21
C ILE A 12 -11.02 8.96 -3.09
N ARG A 13 -11.29 10.01 -3.87
CA ARG A 13 -10.53 11.27 -3.75
C ARG A 13 -10.54 11.84 -2.33
N GLU A 14 -11.69 11.82 -1.64
CA GLU A 14 -11.80 12.38 -0.29
C GLU A 14 -11.08 11.53 0.76
N ILE A 15 -10.98 10.23 0.48
CA ILE A 15 -10.26 9.28 1.31
C ILE A 15 -8.74 9.53 1.21
N PHE A 16 -8.21 9.71 0.00
CA PHE A 16 -6.78 9.87 -0.24
C PHE A 16 -6.29 11.33 -0.08
N GLU A 17 -7.10 12.34 -0.41
CA GLU A 17 -6.79 13.77 -0.18
C GLU A 17 -7.04 14.19 1.27
N GLY A 18 -8.01 13.54 1.92
CA GLY A 18 -8.49 13.90 3.25
C GLY A 18 -7.46 13.75 4.35
N SER A 19 -7.76 14.25 5.54
CA SER A 19 -6.91 14.12 6.73
C SER A 19 -6.92 12.70 7.34
N TYR A 20 -6.96 11.67 6.51
CA TYR A 20 -6.85 10.27 6.91
C TYR A 20 -5.38 9.84 6.79
N GLN A 21 -4.83 9.33 7.89
CA GLN A 21 -3.55 8.64 7.89
C GLN A 21 -3.83 7.18 8.16
N PHE A 22 -3.81 6.36 7.11
CA PHE A 22 -4.07 4.93 7.22
C PHE A 22 -2.93 4.22 7.94
N GLU A 23 -3.28 3.51 9.00
CA GLU A 23 -2.38 2.65 9.75
C GLU A 23 -2.89 1.21 9.63
N ILE A 24 -2.01 0.29 9.22
CA ILE A 24 -2.31 -1.14 9.16
C ILE A 24 -1.80 -1.75 10.47
N PRO A 25 -2.67 -2.25 11.36
CA PRO A 25 -2.26 -2.82 12.63
C PRO A 25 -1.48 -4.15 12.46
N ASP A 26 -0.56 -4.45 13.38
CA ASP A 26 0.29 -5.65 13.31
C ASP A 26 -0.48 -6.98 13.35
N TYR A 27 -1.70 -6.99 13.91
CA TYR A 27 -2.55 -8.18 13.97
C TYR A 27 -3.26 -8.51 12.65
N GLN A 28 -3.09 -7.66 11.63
CA GLN A 28 -3.66 -7.90 10.32
C GLN A 28 -2.88 -8.97 9.53
N ARG A 29 -3.56 -9.63 8.60
CA ARG A 29 -2.93 -10.62 7.74
C ARG A 29 -1.99 -9.95 6.75
N PRO A 30 -0.93 -10.62 6.27
CA PRO A 30 -0.14 -10.10 5.17
C PRO A 30 -0.98 -9.99 3.88
N TYR A 31 -0.53 -9.16 2.94
CA TYR A 31 -1.11 -9.10 1.61
C TYR A 31 -1.02 -10.47 0.95
N ALA A 32 -2.17 -11.00 0.54
CA ALA A 32 -2.32 -12.38 0.03
C ALA A 32 -3.17 -12.43 -1.24
N TRP A 33 -3.55 -11.27 -1.78
CA TRP A 33 -4.25 -11.22 -3.05
C TRP A 33 -3.33 -11.64 -4.17
N THR A 34 -3.82 -12.56 -4.99
CA THR A 34 -3.13 -13.01 -6.19
C THR A 34 -3.39 -12.07 -7.36
N THR A 35 -2.69 -12.31 -8.47
CA THR A 35 -2.88 -11.52 -9.69
C THR A 35 -4.32 -11.61 -10.18
N GLU A 36 -5.01 -12.74 -10.03
CA GLU A 36 -6.39 -12.89 -10.47
C GLU A 36 -7.33 -11.91 -9.74
N GLN A 37 -7.21 -11.83 -8.41
CA GLN A 37 -8.04 -10.92 -7.59
C GLN A 37 -7.70 -9.45 -7.85
N ALA A 38 -6.41 -9.15 -8.05
CA ALA A 38 -5.99 -7.80 -8.39
C ALA A 38 -6.49 -7.38 -9.78
N THR A 39 -6.50 -8.30 -10.75
CA THR A 39 -7.03 -8.06 -12.09
C THR A 39 -8.54 -7.86 -12.07
N GLU A 40 -9.31 -8.65 -11.31
CA GLU A 40 -10.75 -8.41 -11.16
C GLU A 40 -11.05 -6.99 -10.65
N LEU A 41 -10.34 -6.55 -9.59
CA LEU A 41 -10.51 -5.18 -9.08
C LEU A 41 -10.17 -4.13 -10.16
N PHE A 42 -9.13 -4.38 -10.95
CA PHE A 42 -8.70 -3.47 -12.00
C PHE A 42 -9.69 -3.42 -13.16
N ASP A 43 -10.20 -4.57 -13.60
CA ASP A 43 -11.18 -4.68 -14.69
C ASP A 43 -12.50 -4.02 -14.31
N ASP A 44 -12.92 -4.16 -13.04
CA ASP A 44 -14.08 -3.47 -12.48
C ASP A 44 -13.90 -1.94 -12.52
N LEU A 45 -12.75 -1.44 -12.05
CA LEU A 45 -12.41 -0.02 -12.08
C LEU A 45 -12.36 0.52 -13.51
N TYR A 46 -11.76 -0.24 -14.43
CA TYR A 46 -11.66 0.12 -15.82
C TYR A 46 -13.04 0.18 -16.51
N SER A 47 -13.89 -0.81 -16.23
CA SER A 47 -15.28 -0.85 -16.72
C SER A 47 -16.07 0.35 -16.20
N ALA A 48 -15.98 0.63 -14.89
CA ALA A 48 -16.59 1.82 -14.29
C ALA A 48 -16.14 3.13 -14.93
N MET A 49 -14.84 3.26 -15.22
CA MET A 49 -14.30 4.44 -15.90
C MET A 49 -14.83 4.60 -17.33
N GLN A 50 -14.98 3.50 -18.07
CA GLN A 50 -15.56 3.52 -19.41
C GLN A 50 -17.03 3.93 -19.35
N ASP A 51 -17.80 3.33 -18.43
CA ASP A 51 -19.21 3.66 -18.25
C ASP A 51 -19.43 5.11 -17.84
N ALA A 52 -18.56 5.68 -17.00
CA ALA A 52 -18.59 7.09 -16.62
C ALA A 52 -18.29 8.02 -17.81
N ARG A 53 -17.45 7.59 -18.76
CA ARG A 53 -17.19 8.37 -19.99
C ARG A 53 -18.38 8.34 -20.95
N VAL A 54 -19.10 7.24 -21.03
CA VAL A 54 -20.24 7.06 -21.94
C VAL A 54 -21.54 7.65 -21.35
N SER A 55 -21.77 7.41 -20.07
CA SER A 55 -23.03 7.72 -19.36
C SER A 55 -22.97 9.03 -18.57
N GLY A 56 -21.78 9.64 -18.45
CA GLY A 56 -21.53 10.82 -17.64
C GLY A 56 -21.29 10.49 -16.15
N ALA A 57 -21.25 11.54 -15.32
CA ALA A 57 -20.94 11.48 -13.89
C ALA A 57 -21.97 10.72 -13.01
N SER A 58 -23.00 10.13 -13.61
CA SER A 58 -24.02 9.32 -12.93
C SER A 58 -23.60 7.87 -12.68
N SER A 59 -22.55 7.38 -13.37
CA SER A 59 -21.97 6.06 -13.09
C SER A 59 -20.96 6.16 -11.95
N GLN A 60 -21.42 5.90 -10.73
CA GLN A 60 -20.55 5.74 -9.56
C GLN A 60 -20.31 4.26 -9.31
N TYR A 61 -19.04 3.86 -9.24
CA TYR A 61 -18.67 2.50 -8.87
C TYR A 61 -18.43 2.38 -7.37
N PHE A 62 -19.02 1.34 -6.79
CA PHE A 62 -18.86 1.03 -5.38
C PHE A 62 -17.70 0.05 -5.18
N LEU A 63 -16.56 0.54 -4.72
CA LEU A 63 -15.35 -0.26 -4.43
C LEU A 63 -15.46 -1.12 -3.14
N GLY A 64 -16.66 -1.20 -2.57
CA GLY A 64 -16.95 -1.87 -1.31
C GLY A 64 -16.68 -1.00 -0.08
N SER A 65 -17.08 -1.50 1.09
CA SER A 65 -16.88 -0.82 2.38
C SER A 65 -15.44 -0.94 2.87
N ILE A 66 -14.93 0.09 3.53
CA ILE A 66 -13.65 0.07 4.27
C ILE A 66 -13.98 0.35 5.73
N VAL A 67 -13.55 -0.52 6.64
CA VAL A 67 -13.82 -0.37 8.07
C VAL A 67 -12.60 0.21 8.76
N LEU A 68 -12.78 1.34 9.41
CA LEU A 68 -11.72 2.10 10.06
C LEU A 68 -12.06 2.31 11.54
N ILE A 69 -11.04 2.27 12.39
CA ILE A 69 -11.10 2.81 13.75
C ILE A 69 -10.40 4.16 13.70
N LYS A 70 -11.17 5.23 13.94
CA LYS A 70 -10.66 6.60 13.97
C LYS A 70 -11.05 7.26 15.30
N ASN A 71 -10.14 8.07 15.82
CA ASN A 71 -10.44 9.00 16.93
C ASN A 71 -10.71 10.38 16.35
N ASP A 72 -11.76 11.09 16.80
CA ASP A 72 -12.12 12.42 16.28
C ASP A 72 -10.98 13.45 16.29
N ARG A 73 -10.04 13.30 17.22
CA ARG A 73 -8.92 14.23 17.42
C ARG A 73 -7.62 13.81 16.72
N ASP A 74 -7.58 12.64 16.10
CA ASP A 74 -6.37 12.10 15.47
C ASP A 74 -6.62 11.82 13.98
N PRO A 75 -5.77 12.32 13.06
CA PRO A 75 -5.82 11.89 11.66
C PRO A 75 -5.55 10.39 11.47
N LYS A 76 -4.86 9.74 12.42
CA LYS A 76 -4.58 8.30 12.37
C LYS A 76 -5.87 7.48 12.39
N SER A 77 -5.99 6.62 11.40
CA SER A 77 -7.15 5.76 11.17
C SER A 77 -6.66 4.34 10.95
N SER A 78 -6.90 3.47 11.91
CA SER A 78 -6.47 2.08 11.87
C SER A 78 -7.43 1.27 10.99
N VAL A 79 -6.90 0.57 9.99
CA VAL A 79 -7.71 -0.22 9.06
C VAL A 79 -8.06 -1.57 9.69
N VAL A 80 -9.36 -1.84 9.84
CA VAL A 80 -9.89 -3.10 10.38
C VAL A 80 -10.29 -4.06 9.26
N ASP A 81 -10.89 -3.53 8.19
CA ASP A 81 -11.29 -4.31 7.02
C ASP A 81 -11.13 -3.48 5.73
N GLY A 82 -10.94 -4.15 4.60
CA GLY A 82 -10.65 -3.54 3.31
C GLY A 82 -9.17 -3.31 3.04
N GLN A 83 -8.27 -3.87 3.87
CA GLN A 83 -6.82 -3.66 3.75
C GLN A 83 -6.27 -4.05 2.38
N GLN A 84 -6.75 -5.16 1.80
CA GLN A 84 -6.16 -5.71 0.57
C GLN A 84 -6.50 -4.79 -0.58
N ARG A 85 -7.79 -4.39 -0.69
CA ARG A 85 -8.27 -3.39 -1.63
C ARG A 85 -7.49 -2.09 -1.54
N LEU A 86 -7.32 -1.56 -0.32
CA LEU A 86 -6.59 -0.31 -0.10
C LEU A 86 -5.12 -0.44 -0.52
N SER A 87 -4.49 -1.57 -0.21
CA SER A 87 -3.10 -1.85 -0.59
C SER A 87 -2.94 -1.96 -2.11
N THR A 88 -3.84 -2.68 -2.78
CA THR A 88 -3.83 -2.81 -4.26
C THR A 88 -4.05 -1.47 -4.94
N LEU A 89 -4.99 -0.65 -4.46
CA LEU A 89 -5.18 0.72 -4.95
C LEU A 89 -3.94 1.58 -4.76
N THR A 90 -3.28 1.46 -3.60
CA THR A 90 -2.05 2.21 -3.32
C THR A 90 -0.92 1.79 -4.27
N MET A 91 -0.77 0.49 -4.55
CA MET A 91 0.18 -0.01 -5.55
C MET A 91 -0.16 0.50 -6.95
N LEU A 92 -1.44 0.52 -7.32
CA LEU A 92 -1.89 1.07 -8.59
C LEU A 92 -1.51 2.55 -8.74
N PHE A 93 -1.76 3.38 -7.71
CA PHE A 93 -1.33 4.78 -7.72
C PHE A 93 0.20 4.93 -7.81
N ALA A 94 0.97 4.07 -7.15
CA ALA A 94 2.43 4.09 -7.27
C ALA A 94 2.93 3.78 -8.69
N VAL A 95 2.27 2.86 -9.39
CA VAL A 95 2.54 2.56 -10.80
C VAL A 95 2.11 3.73 -11.68
N LEU A 96 0.92 4.29 -11.48
CA LEU A 96 0.43 5.45 -12.24
C LEU A 96 1.37 6.65 -12.13
N ARG A 97 1.86 6.93 -10.91
CA ARG A 97 2.90 7.96 -10.68
C ARG A 97 4.15 7.75 -11.53
N THR A 98 4.54 6.50 -11.74
CA THR A 98 5.74 6.14 -12.49
C THR A 98 5.51 6.25 -14.01
N VAL A 99 4.30 5.92 -14.47
CA VAL A 99 3.92 5.95 -15.89
C VAL A 99 3.53 7.36 -16.35
N MET A 100 3.02 8.20 -15.45
CA MET A 100 2.56 9.56 -15.72
C MET A 100 3.42 10.59 -14.98
N PRO A 101 4.63 10.91 -15.47
CA PRO A 101 5.54 11.84 -14.80
C PRO A 101 4.94 13.25 -14.67
N ASP A 102 4.13 13.68 -15.64
CA ASP A 102 3.51 15.01 -15.65
C ASP A 102 2.47 15.19 -14.52
N ALA A 103 1.86 14.10 -14.07
CA ALA A 103 0.89 14.07 -12.97
C ALA A 103 1.49 13.45 -11.69
N ALA A 104 2.80 13.21 -11.67
CA ALA A 104 3.44 12.48 -10.59
C ALA A 104 3.36 13.23 -9.25
N ASP A 105 3.38 14.57 -9.28
CA ASP A 105 3.25 15.39 -8.08
C ASP A 105 1.86 15.25 -7.46
N ASP A 106 0.80 15.39 -8.26
CA ASP A 106 -0.58 15.18 -7.82
C ASP A 106 -0.79 13.77 -7.24
N ILE A 107 -0.22 12.75 -7.90
CA ILE A 107 -0.34 11.37 -7.42
C ILE A 107 0.48 11.14 -6.15
N THR A 108 1.59 11.85 -5.99
CA THR A 108 2.43 11.76 -4.77
C THR A 108 1.66 12.21 -3.54
N ASP A 109 0.80 13.22 -3.67
CA ASP A 109 -0.03 13.72 -2.56
C ASP A 109 -1.04 12.67 -2.06
N PHE A 110 -1.52 11.78 -2.94
CA PHE A 110 -2.36 10.64 -2.54
C PHE A 110 -1.58 9.54 -1.81
N LEU A 111 -0.29 9.37 -2.14
CA LEU A 111 0.53 8.27 -1.62
C LEU A 111 1.20 8.59 -0.28
N TYR A 112 1.75 9.80 -0.14
CA TYR A 112 2.51 10.19 1.04
C TYR A 112 2.26 11.65 1.41
N LYS A 113 1.78 11.88 2.64
CA LYS A 113 1.78 13.22 3.22
C LYS A 113 3.13 13.53 3.85
N LYS A 114 3.82 14.55 3.33
CA LYS A 114 5.07 15.05 3.90
C LYS A 114 4.81 15.49 5.34
N GLY A 115 5.37 14.76 6.30
CA GLY A 115 5.26 15.12 7.72
C GLY A 115 5.79 16.53 7.96
N LYS A 116 5.08 17.33 8.78
CA LYS A 116 5.59 18.63 9.21
C LYS A 116 6.81 18.41 10.12
N VAL A 117 7.99 18.75 9.63
CA VAL A 117 9.27 18.62 10.38
C VAL A 117 9.21 19.32 11.75
N SER A 118 8.40 20.38 11.87
CA SER A 118 8.17 21.08 13.14
C SER A 118 7.58 20.21 14.25
N LEU A 119 6.87 19.12 13.91
CA LEU A 119 6.30 18.17 14.87
C LEU A 119 7.26 17.00 15.18
N ALA A 120 8.24 16.75 14.31
CA ALA A 120 9.22 15.68 14.48
C ALA A 120 10.29 15.98 15.54
N VAL A 121 10.44 17.24 15.96
CA VAL A 121 11.37 17.63 17.04
C VAL A 121 10.89 17.13 18.42
N ALA A 122 9.64 16.67 18.55
CA ALA A 122 9.10 16.15 19.80
C ALA A 122 9.29 14.63 20.00
N GLN A 123 9.73 13.87 18.99
CA GLN A 123 9.88 12.42 19.10
C GLN A 123 11.19 11.95 18.46
N SER A 124 12.29 12.12 19.21
CA SER A 124 13.53 11.42 18.97
C SER A 124 13.35 9.92 19.29
N VAL A 125 12.86 9.16 18.30
CA VAL A 125 13.06 7.71 18.25
C VAL A 125 14.23 7.44 17.31
N ASP A 126 15.25 6.79 17.87
CA ASP A 126 16.57 6.51 17.31
C ASP A 126 16.49 5.81 15.95
N ARG A 127 16.75 6.54 14.85
CA ARG A 127 16.81 6.03 13.47
C ARG A 127 18.10 5.25 13.18
N ARG A 128 18.48 4.29 14.02
CA ARG A 128 19.72 3.51 13.82
C ARG A 128 19.55 2.06 13.36
N ASP A 129 18.34 1.58 13.08
CA ASP A 129 18.14 0.15 12.77
C ASP A 129 17.57 -0.18 11.38
N CYS A 130 17.82 0.66 10.37
CA CYS A 130 17.54 0.31 8.97
C CYS A 130 18.83 0.13 8.16
N ARG A 131 19.77 -0.68 8.65
CA ARG A 131 20.87 -1.16 7.82
C ARG A 131 20.47 -2.51 7.22
N PRO A 132 20.49 -2.69 5.90
CA PRO A 132 20.29 -4.01 5.31
C PRO A 132 21.42 -4.95 5.78
N PRO A 133 21.14 -6.25 6.02
CA PRO A 133 22.18 -7.21 6.38
C PRO A 133 23.21 -7.32 5.25
N PRO A 134 24.50 -7.48 5.56
CA PRO A 134 25.55 -7.59 4.54
C PRO A 134 25.34 -8.85 3.69
N ARG A 135 25.33 -8.67 2.36
CA ARG A 135 25.35 -9.78 1.39
C ARG A 135 26.64 -10.59 1.58
N THR A 136 26.56 -11.74 2.23
CA THR A 136 27.61 -12.76 2.17
C THR A 136 27.56 -13.45 0.82
N LEU A 137 28.53 -13.14 -0.06
CA LEU A 137 28.82 -13.94 -1.25
C LEU A 137 29.33 -15.31 -0.81
N ALA A 138 28.49 -16.34 -0.92
CA ALA A 138 28.93 -17.72 -0.81
C ALA A 138 29.70 -18.11 -2.09
N HIS A 139 31.02 -17.93 -2.08
CA HIS A 139 31.91 -18.63 -3.00
C HIS A 139 31.96 -20.10 -2.60
N HIS A 140 31.06 -20.93 -3.13
CA HIS A 140 31.24 -22.38 -3.12
C HIS A 140 32.21 -22.74 -4.26
N GLY A 141 33.47 -22.90 -3.86
CA GLY A 141 34.54 -23.43 -4.70
C GLY A 141 34.23 -24.86 -5.13
N ILE A 142 34.10 -25.05 -6.43
CA ILE A 142 34.15 -26.34 -7.10
C ILE A 142 35.52 -26.96 -6.79
N ARG A 143 35.54 -28.11 -6.09
CA ARG A 143 36.75 -28.94 -5.95
C ARG A 143 37.02 -29.64 -7.29
N PRO A 144 38.24 -29.61 -7.83
CA PRO A 144 38.59 -30.41 -8.99
C PRO A 144 38.79 -31.87 -8.58
N ASP A 145 38.24 -32.75 -9.41
CA ASP A 145 38.37 -34.21 -9.36
C ASP A 145 39.74 -34.62 -9.92
N SER A 146 40.54 -35.37 -9.16
CA SER A 146 41.84 -35.88 -9.61
C SER A 146 41.97 -37.38 -9.33
N LYS A 147 41.90 -38.16 -10.41
CA LYS A 147 42.21 -39.59 -10.53
C LYS A 147 43.62 -39.96 -10.01
N GLY A 148 43.79 -41.19 -9.52
CA GLY A 148 45.02 -41.96 -9.76
C GLY A 148 45.63 -42.82 -8.64
N ARG A 149 45.16 -44.08 -8.52
CA ARG A 149 45.93 -45.36 -8.52
C ARG A 149 47.31 -45.48 -7.82
N ALA A 150 47.40 -46.37 -6.83
CA ALA A 150 48.45 -47.40 -6.55
C ALA A 150 48.19 -47.92 -5.11
N GLY A 151 48.22 -49.20 -4.70
CA GLY A 151 48.85 -50.41 -5.20
C GLY A 151 49.53 -51.11 -4.01
N ARG A 152 48.93 -52.18 -3.48
CA ARG A 152 49.55 -53.37 -2.86
C ARG A 152 48.46 -54.34 -2.40
#